data_AF-A0A1H4DM42-F1
#
_entry.id   AF-A0A1H4DM42-F1
#
_cell.length_a   1.000
_cell.length_b   1.000
_cell.length_c   1.000
_cell.angle_alpha   90.00
_cell.angle_beta   90.00
_cell.angle_gamma   90.00
#
_symmetry.space_group_name_H-M   'P 1'
#
loop_
_entity.id
_entity.type
_entity.pdbx_description
1 polymer ?
#
loop_
_entity_poly.entity_id
_entity_poly.type
_entity_poly.pdbx_seq_one_letter_code
_entity_poly.pdbx_strand_id
1 'polypeptide(L)'
;MNTEIEVKPQKWYISFKKANSHICALEIQKNGIKLTINVAKGHLEDSKQLTRDISTVGHFGNGDYELKISDTKYLEYIMSLVKQAIK
;
A
#
# COMPACT_ATOMS: atom_id res chain seq x y z
N MET A 1 12.37 -8.58 20.63
CA MET A 1 12.41 -8.22 19.19
C MET A 1 11.41 -7.10 19.00
N ASN A 2 11.86 -5.87 18.81
CA ASN A 2 10.96 -4.73 18.68
C ASN A 2 10.43 -4.70 17.25
N THR A 3 9.25 -5.29 17.07
CA THR A 3 8.60 -5.55 15.78
C THR A 3 7.69 -4.39 15.40
N GLU A 4 8.18 -3.16 15.53
CA GLU A 4 7.33 -1.98 15.37
C GLU A 4 7.29 -1.53 13.91
N ILE A 5 6.09 -1.47 13.35
CA ILE A 5 5.83 -0.78 12.11
C ILE A 5 5.95 0.71 12.40
N GLU A 6 6.87 1.37 11.73
CA GLU A 6 7.07 2.81 11.82
C GLU A 6 6.05 3.54 10.94
N VAL A 7 5.33 4.50 11.53
CA VAL A 7 4.38 5.36 10.84
C VAL A 7 5.03 6.73 10.61
N LYS A 8 5.23 7.12 9.35
CA LYS A 8 5.78 8.44 8.99
C LYS A 8 4.76 9.28 8.20
N PRO A 9 4.12 10.26 8.84
CA PRO A 9 3.39 11.29 8.13
C PRO A 9 4.34 12.09 7.22
N GLN A 10 3.93 12.32 5.99
CA GLN A 10 4.58 13.19 5.01
C GLN A 10 3.61 14.31 4.63
N LYS A 11 4.05 15.26 3.80
CA LYS A 11 3.21 16.38 3.36
C LYS A 11 1.90 15.92 2.67
N TRP A 12 1.96 14.85 1.87
CA TRP A 12 0.84 14.41 1.03
C TRP A 12 0.32 13.00 1.34
N TYR A 13 1.07 12.21 2.11
CA TYR A 13 0.76 10.81 2.38
C TYR A 13 1.31 10.37 3.72
N ILE A 14 0.90 9.20 4.19
CA ILE A 14 1.44 8.54 5.38
C ILE A 14 2.13 7.26 4.90
N SER A 15 3.42 7.11 5.20
CA SER A 15 4.16 5.89 4.86
C SER A 15 4.28 4.96 6.06
N PHE A 16 4.07 3.67 5.83
CA PHE A 16 4.29 2.61 6.80
C PHE A 16 5.56 1.86 6.42
N LYS A 17 6.48 1.69 7.37
CA LYS A 17 7.77 1.04 7.15
C LYS A 17 8.06 0.02 8.24
N LYS A 18 8.87 -0.98 7.91
CA LYS A 18 9.46 -1.90 8.88
C LYS A 18 10.96 -1.93 8.65
N ALA A 19 11.72 -1.51 9.67
CA ALA A 19 13.14 -1.24 9.55
C ALA A 19 13.43 -0.37 8.30
N ASN A 20 14.20 -0.87 7.33
CA ASN A 20 14.57 -0.15 6.12
C ASN A 20 13.65 -0.40 4.91
N SER A 21 12.56 -1.16 5.08
CA SER A 21 11.62 -1.50 4.00
C SER A 21 10.33 -0.71 4.11
N HIS A 22 9.88 -0.12 3.00
CA HIS A 22 8.52 0.42 2.90
C HIS A 22 7.51 -0.74 2.78
N ILE A 23 6.35 -0.59 3.41
CA ILE A 23 5.24 -1.55 3.34
C ILE A 23 4.17 -0.99 2.41
N CYS A 24 3.67 0.20 2.73
CA CYS A 24 2.64 0.88 1.95
C CYS A 24 2.63 2.39 2.20
N ALA A 25 1.90 3.11 1.35
CA ALA A 25 1.63 4.53 1.50
C ALA A 25 0.13 4.79 1.38
N LEU A 26 -0.41 5.64 2.26
CA LEU A 26 -1.80 6.10 2.22
C LEU A 26 -1.85 7.58 1.87
N GLU A 27 -2.55 7.90 0.79
CA GLU A 27 -2.91 9.27 0.41
C GLU A 27 -4.38 9.50 0.71
N ILE A 28 -4.68 10.51 1.54
CA ILE A 28 -6.05 10.92 1.81
C ILE A 28 -6.56 11.75 0.63
N GLN A 29 -7.64 11.30 0.00
CA GLN A 29 -8.29 11.99 -1.11
C GLN A 29 -9.68 12.48 -0.70
N LYS A 30 -10.23 13.42 -1.47
CA LYS A 30 -11.60 13.96 -1.26
C LYS A 30 -12.66 12.85 -1.12
N ASN A 31 -12.51 11.77 -1.91
CA ASN A 31 -13.51 10.70 -2.03
C ASN A 31 -12.90 9.32 -1.69
N GLY A 32 -12.13 9.22 -0.61
CA GLY A 32 -11.57 7.96 -0.11
C GLY A 32 -10.07 8.01 0.11
N ILE A 33 -9.47 6.84 0.25
CA ILE A 33 -8.03 6.68 0.51
C ILE A 33 -7.41 5.98 -0.70
N LYS A 34 -6.31 6.53 -1.20
CA LYS A 34 -5.50 5.85 -2.21
C LYS A 34 -4.36 5.14 -1.49
N LEU A 35 -4.29 3.83 -1.67
CA LEU A 35 -3.30 2.95 -1.05
C LEU A 35 -2.33 2.48 -2.14
N THR A 36 -1.04 2.73 -1.94
CA THR A 36 0.05 2.12 -2.71
C THR A 36 0.69 1.01 -1.88
N ILE A 37 0.84 -0.18 -2.44
CA ILE A 37 1.43 -1.35 -1.79
C ILE A 37 2.84 -1.57 -2.35
N ASN A 38 3.84 -1.66 -1.46
CA ASN A 38 5.24 -1.79 -1.86
C ASN A 38 5.62 -3.24 -2.21
N VAL A 39 5.07 -3.72 -3.33
CA VAL A 39 5.39 -5.02 -3.94
C VAL A 39 5.71 -4.78 -5.41
N ALA A 40 6.75 -5.45 -5.92
CA ALA A 40 7.15 -5.36 -7.32
C ALA A 40 6.12 -6.06 -8.23
N LYS A 41 5.95 -5.55 -9.45
CA LYS A 41 5.05 -6.10 -10.46
C LYS A 41 5.29 -7.60 -10.63
N GLY A 42 4.20 -8.35 -10.71
CA GLY A 42 4.19 -9.81 -10.83
C GLY A 42 4.36 -10.57 -9.53
N HIS A 43 4.49 -9.89 -8.38
CA HIS A 43 4.72 -10.53 -7.08
C HIS A 43 3.60 -10.30 -6.06
N LEU A 44 2.54 -9.56 -6.43
CA LEU A 44 1.35 -9.41 -5.58
C LEU A 44 0.29 -10.43 -6.00
N GLU A 45 -0.09 -11.28 -5.05
CA GLU A 45 -1.18 -12.25 -5.23
C GLU A 45 -2.53 -11.56 -4.97
N ASP A 46 -3.12 -11.02 -6.03
CA ASP A 46 -4.40 -10.29 -6.02
C ASP A 46 -5.49 -11.03 -6.82
N SER A 47 -5.98 -12.15 -6.25
CA SER A 47 -7.08 -12.96 -6.81
C SER A 47 -8.39 -12.20 -7.08
N LYS A 48 -8.64 -11.05 -6.45
CA LYS A 48 -9.82 -10.22 -6.67
C LYS A 48 -9.58 -9.09 -7.67
N GLN A 49 -8.35 -8.93 -8.15
CA GLN A 49 -7.96 -7.90 -9.11
C GLN A 49 -8.41 -6.50 -8.67
N LEU A 50 -8.24 -6.19 -7.38
CA LEU A 50 -8.61 -4.87 -6.83
C LEU A 50 -7.55 -3.81 -7.10
N THR A 51 -6.32 -4.24 -7.39
CA THR A 51 -5.18 -3.35 -7.60
C THR A 51 -4.96 -3.03 -9.06
N ARG A 52 -4.37 -1.86 -9.30
CA ARG A 52 -3.92 -1.36 -10.59
C ARG A 52 -2.39 -1.35 -10.60
N ASP A 53 -1.83 -1.80 -11.71
CA ASP A 53 -0.41 -1.63 -12.02
C ASP A 53 -0.05 -0.15 -12.23
N ILE A 54 0.90 0.35 -11.43
CA ILE A 54 1.46 1.69 -11.50
C ILE A 54 2.99 1.68 -11.66
N SER A 55 3.59 0.55 -12.06
CA SER A 55 5.05 0.41 -12.28
C SER A 55 5.65 1.40 -13.28
N THR A 56 4.83 1.94 -14.18
CA THR A 56 5.24 2.94 -15.18
C THR A 56 4.67 4.34 -14.91
N VAL A 57 4.05 4.56 -13.75
CA VAL A 57 3.39 5.81 -13.38
C VAL A 57 4.13 6.42 -12.19
N GLY A 58 4.37 7.74 -12.20
CA GLY A 58 4.98 8.40 -11.04
C GLY A 58 4.09 8.28 -9.80
N HIS A 59 4.66 7.80 -8.69
CA HIS A 59 3.93 7.57 -7.43
C HIS A 59 4.83 7.79 -6.20
N PHE A 60 4.21 7.90 -5.03
CA PHE A 60 4.93 8.04 -3.77
C PHE A 60 5.27 6.67 -3.18
N GLY A 61 6.53 6.25 -3.30
CA GLY A 61 7.01 4.95 -2.82
C GLY A 61 7.74 4.18 -3.91
N ASN A 62 7.99 2.89 -3.66
CA ASN A 62 8.68 1.98 -4.58
C ASN A 62 7.75 0.84 -5.04
N GLY A 63 6.44 1.03 -4.92
CA GLY A 63 5.45 -0.03 -5.03
C GLY A 63 4.67 0.02 -6.33
N ASP A 64 4.52 -1.12 -6.99
CA ASP A 64 3.94 -1.18 -8.34
C ASP A 64 2.42 -1.35 -8.34
N TYR A 65 1.78 -1.38 -7.17
CA TYR A 65 0.34 -1.64 -7.03
C TYR A 65 -0.39 -0.55 -6.27
N GLU A 66 -1.49 -0.07 -6.83
CA GLU A 66 -2.37 0.95 -6.24
C GLU A 66 -3.83 0.46 -6.17
N LEU A 67 -4.57 0.86 -5.15
CA LEU A 67 -6.02 0.78 -5.13
C LEU A 67 -6.66 1.97 -4.41
N LYS A 68 -7.92 2.24 -4.74
CA LYS A 68 -8.74 3.23 -4.04
C LYS A 68 -9.72 2.55 -3.10
N ILE A 69 -9.73 2.99 -1.84
CA ILE A 69 -10.60 2.51 -0.77
C ILE A 69 -11.68 3.57 -0.53
N SER A 70 -12.92 3.26 -0.91
CA SER A 70 -14.10 4.11 -0.69
C SER A 70 -15.02 3.62 0.42
N ASP A 71 -14.90 2.35 0.80
CA ASP A 71 -15.71 1.67 1.80
C ASP A 71 -14.93 0.49 2.42
N THR A 72 -15.58 -0.24 3.32
CA THR A 72 -14.96 -1.35 4.07
C THR A 72 -15.28 -2.73 3.49
N LYS A 73 -15.93 -2.83 2.33
CA LYS A 73 -16.38 -4.11 1.74
C LYS A 73 -15.27 -5.15 1.60
N TYR A 74 -14.05 -4.69 1.29
CA TYR A 74 -12.88 -5.54 1.08
C TYR A 74 -11.79 -5.35 2.14
N LEU A 75 -12.09 -4.76 3.30
CA LEU A 75 -11.08 -4.36 4.27
C LEU A 75 -10.10 -5.50 4.64
N GLU A 76 -10.60 -6.68 4.99
CA GLU A 76 -9.77 -7.83 5.35
C GLU A 76 -8.88 -8.31 4.19
N TYR A 77 -9.42 -8.29 2.97
CA TYR A 77 -8.70 -8.68 1.77
C TYR A 77 -7.62 -7.65 1.42
N ILE A 78 -7.92 -6.37 1.52
CA ILE A 78 -6.93 -5.30 1.32
C ILE A 78 -5.79 -5.44 2.34
N MET A 79 -6.11 -5.77 3.59
CA MET A 79 -5.09 -6.06 4.60
C MET A 79 -4.26 -7.31 4.27
N SER A 80 -4.83 -8.34 3.62
CA SER A 80 -4.05 -9.49 3.18
C SER A 80 -3.07 -9.13 2.05
N LEU A 81 -3.44 -8.21 1.15
CA LEU A 81 -2.51 -7.67 0.15
C LEU A 81 -1.36 -6.87 0.81
N VAL A 82 -1.67 -6.00 1.77
CA VAL A 82 -0.65 -5.21 2.50
C VAL A 82 0.32 -6.12 3.27
N LYS A 83 -0.17 -7.23 3.84
CA LYS A 83 0.69 -8.21 4.53
C LYS A 83 1.76 -8.80 3.63
N GLN A 84 1.51 -8.95 2.32
CA GLN A 84 2.51 -9.47 1.38
C GLN A 84 3.72 -8.52 1.21
N ALA A 85 3.57 -7.24 1.56
CA ALA A 85 4.68 -6.27 1.54
C ALA A 85 5.55 -6.29 2.82
N ILE A 86 5.13 -7.03 3.85
CA ILE A 86 5.88 -7.15 5.11
C ILE A 86 6.92 -8.26 4.96
N LYS A 87 8.19 -7.87 4.89
CA LYS A 87 9.33 -8.79 5.00
C LYS A 87 9.62 -9.14 6.46
#